data_AF-A0A2G2DD71-F1
#
_entry.id   AF-A0A2G2DD71-F1
#
_cell.length_a   1.000
_cell.length_b   1.000
_cell.length_c   1.000
_cell.angle_alpha   90.00
_cell.angle_beta   90.00
_cell.angle_gamma   90.00
#
_symmetry.space_group_name_H-M   'P 1'
#
loop_
_entity.id
_entity.type
_entity.pdbx_description
1 polymer ?
#
loop_
_entity_poly.entity_id
_entity_poly.type
_entity_poly.pdbx_seq_one_letter_code
_entity_poly.pdbx_strand_id
1 'polypeptide(L)'
;MNTQTHLLLASALFARPGRQNRLRNTAVITGALLPDAVIFVMFAWSKLVGAPESEVWSTWYFNPPWLTAIDWMNSLPLFGAILLVGIALPKAHPGLDTVSSVLLLFALAAITHLLGDLPLHVDDGHAHFVPLTEWRFVSPVSYWDPRHYGNIFSLLELALGLVLIVILWRRFTARPVRALLLFAVLAYAVPYVWFVLLGGHSEHFATLLPTGAVS
;
A
#
# COMPACT_ATOMS: atom_id res chain seq x y z
N MET A 1 -2.02 -0.76 -5.97
CA MET A 1 -2.76 0.30 -5.24
C MET A 1 -1.79 0.93 -4.24
N ASN A 2 -1.98 2.17 -3.82
CA ASN A 2 -1.09 2.78 -2.84
C ASN A 2 -1.26 2.19 -1.44
N THR A 3 -0.16 2.07 -0.68
CA THR A 3 -0.13 1.52 0.67
C THR A 3 -1.13 2.18 1.61
N GLN A 4 -1.31 3.51 1.53
CA GLN A 4 -2.26 4.21 2.39
C GLN A 4 -3.70 3.72 2.19
N THR A 5 -4.08 3.34 0.98
CA THR A 5 -5.42 2.83 0.67
C THR A 5 -5.62 1.45 1.29
N HIS A 6 -4.62 0.57 1.17
CA HIS A 6 -4.61 -0.75 1.80
C HIS A 6 -4.75 -0.66 3.32
N LEU A 7 -3.97 0.23 3.95
CA LEU A 7 -4.00 0.44 5.38
C LEU A 7 -5.37 0.96 5.84
N LEU A 8 -5.95 1.92 5.11
CA LEU A 8 -7.28 2.45 5.40
C LEU A 8 -8.37 1.38 5.22
N LEU A 9 -8.28 0.58 4.15
CA LEU A 9 -9.24 -0.48 3.83
C LEU A 9 -9.22 -1.57 4.90
N ALA A 10 -8.04 -2.13 5.21
CA ALA A 10 -7.88 -3.13 6.25
C ALA A 10 -8.33 -2.61 7.62
N SER A 11 -8.00 -1.35 7.95
CA SER A 11 -8.48 -0.70 9.19
C SER A 11 -10.00 -0.54 9.21
N ALA A 12 -10.62 -0.16 8.08
CA ALA A 12 -12.06 -0.03 7.96
C ALA A 12 -12.78 -1.38 8.05
N LEU A 13 -12.19 -2.47 7.59
CA LEU A 13 -12.76 -3.80 7.74
C LEU A 13 -12.57 -4.32 9.19
N PHE A 14 -11.34 -4.27 9.69
CA PHE A 14 -10.93 -5.07 10.83
C PHE A 14 -10.59 -4.30 12.10
N ALA A 15 -10.25 -3.00 12.06
CA ALA A 15 -9.93 -2.27 13.29
C ALA A 15 -11.18 -1.86 14.08
N ARG A 16 -11.06 -1.73 15.41
CA ARG A 16 -12.16 -1.32 16.32
C ARG A 16 -11.71 -0.31 17.39
N PRO A 17 -12.59 0.62 17.81
CA PRO A 17 -12.26 1.62 18.83
C PRO A 17 -12.13 1.01 20.23
N GLY A 18 -11.51 1.75 21.15
CA GLY A 18 -11.33 1.34 22.54
C GLY A 18 -9.97 0.73 22.84
N ARG A 19 -9.48 0.92 24.08
CA ARG A 19 -8.15 0.48 24.53
C ARG A 19 -7.99 -1.05 24.54
N GLN A 20 -9.09 -1.77 24.74
CA GLN A 20 -9.14 -3.23 24.72
C GLN A 20 -8.80 -3.82 23.34
N ASN A 21 -8.97 -3.04 22.26
CA ASN A 21 -8.71 -3.49 20.89
C ASN A 21 -7.28 -3.16 20.42
N ARG A 22 -6.37 -2.75 21.31
CA ARG A 22 -5.00 -2.36 20.93
C ARG A 22 -4.26 -3.44 20.15
N LEU A 23 -4.19 -4.67 20.69
CA LEU A 23 -3.50 -5.77 20.02
C LEU A 23 -4.12 -6.12 18.66
N ARG A 24 -5.45 -6.13 18.60
CA ARG A 24 -6.21 -6.29 17.34
C ARG A 24 -5.83 -5.24 16.32
N ASN A 25 -5.86 -3.97 16.69
CA ASN A 25 -5.58 -2.88 15.76
C ASN A 25 -4.11 -2.88 15.34
N THR A 26 -3.19 -3.21 16.26
CA THR A 26 -1.77 -3.40 15.91
C THR A 26 -1.63 -4.51 14.88
N ALA A 27 -2.25 -5.68 15.08
CA ALA A 27 -2.19 -6.79 14.14
C ALA A 27 -2.73 -6.40 12.75
N VAL A 28 -3.84 -5.67 12.68
CA VAL A 28 -4.41 -5.17 11.43
C VAL A 28 -3.46 -4.19 10.73
N ILE A 29 -2.92 -3.21 11.47
CA ILE A 29 -2.01 -2.21 10.91
C ILE A 29 -0.72 -2.85 10.42
N THR A 30 -0.11 -3.72 11.22
CA THR A 30 1.14 -4.38 10.83
C THR A 30 0.92 -5.37 9.69
N GLY A 31 -0.22 -6.08 9.66
CA GLY A 31 -0.56 -6.96 8.55
C GLY A 31 -0.79 -6.20 7.24
N ALA A 32 -1.47 -5.06 7.29
CA ALA A 32 -1.70 -4.23 6.11
C ALA A 32 -0.44 -3.50 5.61
N LEU A 33 0.55 -3.26 6.46
CA LEU A 33 1.81 -2.60 6.10
C LEU A 33 2.91 -3.56 5.64
N LEU A 34 2.90 -4.81 6.12
CA LEU A 34 4.01 -5.74 5.87
C LEU A 34 4.30 -5.96 4.38
N PRO A 35 3.30 -6.12 3.49
CA PRO A 35 3.57 -6.37 2.06
C PRO A 35 4.47 -5.32 1.40
N ASP A 36 4.32 -4.05 1.79
CA ASP A 36 5.09 -2.93 1.25
C ASP A 36 6.31 -2.56 2.11
N ALA A 37 6.54 -3.24 3.24
CA ALA A 37 7.58 -2.85 4.19
C ALA A 37 8.98 -2.82 3.54
N VAL A 38 9.26 -3.74 2.62
CA VAL A 38 10.53 -3.81 1.89
C VAL A 38 10.71 -2.59 1.00
N ILE A 39 9.64 -2.09 0.37
CA ILE A 39 9.69 -0.89 -0.48
C ILE A 39 10.07 0.33 0.34
N PHE A 40 9.51 0.49 1.55
CA PHE A 40 9.92 1.58 2.45
C PHE A 40 11.38 1.46 2.91
N VAL A 41 11.84 0.24 3.21
CA VAL A 41 13.25 -0.01 3.55
C VAL A 41 14.16 0.33 2.38
N MET A 42 13.81 -0.10 1.16
CA MET A 42 14.55 0.22 -0.07
C MET A 42 14.62 1.73 -0.30
N PHE A 43 13.50 2.43 -0.15
CA PHE A 43 13.45 3.88 -0.33
C PHE A 43 14.23 4.62 0.75
N ALA A 44 14.12 4.23 2.02
CA ALA A 44 14.92 4.84 3.08
C ALA A 44 16.42 4.63 2.86
N TRP A 45 16.81 3.41 2.47
CA TRP A 45 18.19 3.07 2.14
C TRP A 45 18.72 3.90 0.97
N SER A 46 17.92 4.06 -0.10
CA SER A 46 18.32 4.85 -1.26
C SER A 46 18.60 6.31 -0.89
N LYS A 47 17.82 6.91 0.03
CA LYS A 47 18.09 8.26 0.54
C LYS A 47 19.35 8.36 1.38
N LEU A 48 19.68 7.32 2.16
CA LEU A 48 20.89 7.31 2.98
C LEU A 48 22.17 7.22 2.13
N VAL A 49 22.13 6.49 1.02
CA VAL A 49 23.29 6.33 0.12
C VAL A 49 23.30 7.32 -1.05
N GLY A 50 22.27 8.16 -1.16
CA GLY A 50 22.15 9.16 -2.23
C GLY A 50 21.90 8.56 -3.61
N ALA A 51 21.24 7.41 -3.70
CA ALA A 51 20.94 6.77 -4.98
C ALA A 51 19.89 7.57 -5.78
N PRO A 52 20.06 7.76 -7.10
CA PRO A 52 19.08 8.42 -7.95
C PRO A 52 17.72 7.70 -7.92
N GLU A 53 16.62 8.44 -7.85
CA GLU A 53 15.28 7.82 -7.83
C GLU A 53 14.98 7.01 -9.09
N SER A 54 15.47 7.46 -10.25
CA SER A 54 15.34 6.71 -11.50
C SER A 54 15.94 5.32 -11.39
N GLU A 55 17.14 5.19 -10.82
CA GLU A 55 17.82 3.89 -10.62
C GLU A 55 17.05 2.99 -9.65
N VAL A 56 16.54 3.55 -8.54
CA VAL A 56 15.78 2.80 -7.55
C VAL A 56 14.53 2.18 -8.18
N TRP A 57 13.76 2.99 -8.90
CA TRP A 57 12.48 2.55 -9.45
C TRP A 57 12.60 1.81 -10.78
N SER A 58 13.64 2.04 -11.60
CA SER A 58 13.84 1.31 -12.86
C SER A 58 14.63 0.01 -12.68
N THR A 59 15.45 -0.08 -11.63
CA THR A 59 16.42 -1.18 -11.48
C THR A 59 16.24 -1.90 -10.17
N TRP A 60 16.41 -1.23 -9.01
CA TRP A 60 16.42 -1.92 -7.72
C TRP A 60 15.09 -2.62 -7.44
N TYR A 61 13.97 -1.94 -7.70
CA TYR A 61 12.61 -2.48 -7.52
C TYR A 61 12.38 -3.79 -8.27
N PHE A 62 12.99 -3.95 -9.44
CA PHE A 62 12.82 -5.09 -10.35
C PHE A 62 13.94 -6.14 -10.26
N ASN A 63 14.88 -6.01 -9.33
CA ASN A 63 16.02 -6.92 -9.23
C ASN A 63 16.24 -7.43 -7.79
N PRO A 64 16.82 -8.64 -7.62
CA PRO A 64 17.28 -9.09 -6.32
C PRO A 64 18.32 -8.13 -5.71
N PRO A 65 18.35 -7.97 -4.38
CA PRO A 65 17.56 -8.69 -3.38
C PRO A 65 16.15 -8.12 -3.14
N TRP A 66 15.86 -6.91 -3.61
CA TRP A 66 14.62 -6.19 -3.30
C TRP A 66 13.40 -6.89 -3.88
N LEU A 67 13.42 -7.22 -5.18
CA LEU A 67 12.32 -7.92 -5.83
C LEU A 67 11.97 -9.23 -5.11
N THR A 68 13.00 -10.03 -4.78
CA THR A 68 12.80 -11.30 -4.06
C THR A 68 12.12 -11.08 -2.71
N ALA A 69 12.58 -10.09 -1.93
CA ALA A 69 11.97 -9.79 -0.63
C ALA A 69 10.54 -9.25 -0.77
N ILE A 70 10.26 -8.42 -1.77
CA ILE A 70 8.92 -7.91 -2.07
C ILE A 70 7.98 -9.07 -2.43
N ASP A 71 8.40 -9.99 -3.30
CA ASP A 71 7.60 -11.15 -3.71
C ASP A 71 7.23 -12.04 -2.50
N TRP A 72 8.19 -12.30 -1.60
CA TRP A 72 7.92 -13.07 -0.38
C TRP A 72 6.98 -12.34 0.59
N MET A 73 7.10 -11.02 0.74
CA MET A 73 6.17 -10.21 1.54
C MET A 73 4.80 -10.03 0.86
N ASN A 74 4.66 -10.44 -0.40
CA ASN A 74 3.41 -10.46 -1.17
C ASN A 74 2.88 -11.88 -1.44
N SER A 75 3.35 -12.89 -0.70
CA SER A 75 2.95 -14.29 -0.85
C SER A 75 1.58 -14.61 -0.23
N LEU A 76 0.58 -14.85 -1.07
CA LEU A 76 -0.73 -15.38 -0.67
C LEU A 76 -0.59 -16.75 0.04
N PRO A 77 0.23 -17.71 -0.42
CA PRO A 77 0.45 -18.96 0.31
C PRO A 77 0.99 -18.74 1.72
N LEU A 78 1.93 -17.82 1.91
CA LEU A 78 2.51 -17.52 3.22
C LEU A 78 1.46 -16.97 4.18
N PHE A 79 0.74 -15.91 3.78
CA PHE A 79 -0.30 -15.35 4.65
C PHE A 79 -1.51 -16.28 4.80
N GLY A 80 -1.81 -17.10 3.79
CA GLY A 80 -2.78 -18.18 3.88
C GLY A 80 -2.39 -19.22 4.94
N ALA A 81 -1.13 -19.62 5.00
CA ALA A 81 -0.63 -20.52 6.04
C ALA A 81 -0.73 -19.89 7.44
N ILE A 82 -0.35 -18.60 7.58
CA ILE A 82 -0.50 -17.86 8.85
C ILE A 82 -1.98 -17.80 9.28
N LEU A 83 -2.88 -17.54 8.33
CA LEU A 83 -4.32 -17.55 8.57
C LEU A 83 -4.79 -18.92 9.07
N LEU A 84 -4.40 -20.01 8.41
CA LEU A 84 -4.76 -21.37 8.78
C LEU A 84 -4.24 -21.74 10.19
N VAL A 85 -3.01 -21.36 10.53
CA VAL A 85 -2.49 -21.53 11.90
C VAL A 85 -3.34 -20.74 12.90
N GLY A 86 -3.69 -19.49 12.58
CA GLY A 86 -4.60 -18.69 13.39
C GLY A 86 -5.95 -19.37 13.63
N ILE A 87 -6.52 -20.04 12.62
CA ILE A 87 -7.79 -20.79 12.72
C ILE A 87 -7.63 -22.06 13.57
N ALA A 88 -6.53 -22.80 13.38
CA ALA A 88 -6.30 -24.11 13.99
C ALA A 88 -5.91 -24.05 15.48
N LEU A 89 -5.46 -22.89 15.97
CA LEU A 89 -5.05 -22.74 17.36
C LEU A 89 -6.23 -22.94 18.34
N PRO A 90 -6.08 -23.79 19.38
CA PRO A 90 -7.11 -24.02 20.38
C PRO A 90 -7.46 -22.75 21.17
N LYS A 91 -8.76 -22.44 21.29
CA LYS A 91 -9.26 -21.28 22.02
C LYS A 91 -9.49 -21.52 23.52
N ALA A 92 -9.22 -22.73 24.00
CA ALA A 92 -9.42 -23.12 25.39
C ALA A 92 -8.45 -22.43 26.38
N HIS A 93 -7.32 -21.92 25.88
CA HIS A 93 -6.33 -21.20 26.68
C HIS A 93 -6.30 -19.71 26.30
N PRO A 94 -6.45 -18.77 27.25
CA PRO A 94 -6.52 -17.33 26.94
C PRO A 94 -5.32 -16.79 26.15
N GLY A 95 -4.12 -17.32 26.40
CA GLY A 95 -2.92 -16.96 25.64
C GLY A 95 -2.99 -17.41 24.18
N LEU A 96 -3.46 -18.63 23.92
CA LEU A 96 -3.60 -19.17 22.58
C LEU A 96 -4.75 -18.50 21.81
N ASP A 97 -5.84 -18.14 22.48
CA ASP A 97 -6.93 -17.36 21.88
C ASP A 97 -6.47 -15.97 21.43
N THR A 98 -5.60 -15.33 22.23
CA THR A 98 -4.99 -14.05 21.87
C THR A 98 -4.08 -14.19 20.65
N VAL A 99 -3.21 -15.20 20.64
CA VAL A 99 -2.31 -15.48 19.50
C VAL A 99 -3.11 -15.81 18.24
N SER A 100 -4.12 -16.67 18.35
CA SER A 100 -5.07 -17.00 17.27
C SER A 100 -5.67 -15.72 16.67
N SER A 101 -6.24 -14.86 17.51
CA SER A 101 -6.86 -13.61 17.07
C SER A 101 -5.87 -12.67 16.38
N VAL A 102 -4.63 -12.56 16.88
CA VAL A 102 -3.57 -11.75 16.28
C VAL A 102 -3.18 -12.29 14.92
N LEU A 103 -2.89 -13.59 14.80
CA LEU A 103 -2.48 -14.21 13.53
C LEU A 103 -3.59 -14.10 12.48
N LEU A 104 -4.85 -14.35 12.87
CA LEU A 104 -6.01 -14.21 12.00
C LEU A 104 -6.12 -12.78 11.43
N LEU A 105 -6.12 -11.78 12.30
CA LEU A 105 -6.32 -10.38 11.88
C LEU A 105 -5.13 -9.84 11.09
N PHE A 106 -3.92 -10.25 11.47
CA PHE A 106 -2.70 -9.92 10.74
C PHE A 106 -2.74 -10.49 9.32
N ALA A 107 -3.02 -11.79 9.17
CA ALA A 107 -3.10 -12.44 7.88
C ALA A 107 -4.25 -11.91 7.02
N LEU A 108 -5.43 -11.68 7.60
CA LEU A 108 -6.57 -11.09 6.87
C LEU A 108 -6.26 -9.69 6.35
N ALA A 109 -5.56 -8.87 7.14
CA ALA A 109 -5.15 -7.54 6.72
C ALA A 109 -4.12 -7.59 5.58
N ALA A 110 -3.12 -8.47 5.66
CA ALA A 110 -2.16 -8.69 4.58
C ALA A 110 -2.85 -9.23 3.32
N ILE A 111 -3.72 -10.24 3.42
CA ILE A 111 -4.46 -10.78 2.28
C ILE A 111 -5.35 -9.72 1.63
N THR A 112 -5.97 -8.83 2.43
CA THR A 112 -6.75 -7.71 1.88
C THR A 112 -5.89 -6.78 1.03
N HIS A 113 -4.64 -6.52 1.47
CA HIS A 113 -3.67 -5.75 0.69
C HIS A 113 -3.35 -6.46 -0.63
N LEU A 114 -2.88 -7.72 -0.57
CA LEU A 114 -2.49 -8.50 -1.74
C LEU A 114 -3.63 -8.63 -2.77
N LEU A 115 -4.87 -8.85 -2.30
CA LEU A 115 -6.04 -8.93 -3.18
C LEU A 115 -6.42 -7.56 -3.77
N GLY A 116 -6.15 -6.46 -3.07
CA GLY A 116 -6.33 -5.11 -3.59
C GLY A 116 -5.32 -4.76 -4.68
N ASP A 117 -4.12 -5.34 -4.63
CA ASP A 117 -3.08 -5.12 -5.63
C ASP A 117 -3.23 -5.97 -6.88
N LEU A 118 -3.63 -7.23 -6.72
CA LEU A 118 -3.74 -8.17 -7.83
C LEU A 118 -4.40 -7.57 -9.10
N PRO A 119 -5.55 -6.86 -9.05
CA PRO A 119 -6.19 -6.32 -10.24
C PRO A 119 -5.56 -5.01 -10.77
N LEU A 120 -4.47 -4.50 -10.20
CA LEU A 120 -3.99 -3.13 -10.46
C LEU A 120 -2.50 -3.03 -10.86
N HIS A 121 -1.83 -4.15 -11.11
CA HIS A 121 -0.45 -4.16 -11.58
C HIS A 121 -0.35 -4.77 -12.98
N VAL A 122 0.28 -4.05 -13.90
CA VAL A 122 0.45 -4.45 -15.30
C VAL A 122 1.86 -4.98 -15.48
N ASP A 123 2.85 -4.08 -15.40
CA ASP A 123 4.27 -4.40 -15.61
C ASP A 123 5.05 -4.57 -14.29
N ASP A 124 4.40 -4.25 -13.16
CA ASP A 124 4.98 -4.17 -11.82
C ASP A 124 4.36 -5.17 -10.83
N GLY A 125 3.72 -6.23 -11.34
CA GLY A 125 3.05 -7.24 -10.53
C GLY A 125 4.01 -8.12 -9.72
N HIS A 126 3.60 -8.46 -8.50
CA HIS A 126 4.34 -9.35 -7.62
C HIS A 126 4.04 -10.83 -7.89
N ALA A 127 5.00 -11.70 -7.59
CA ALA A 127 4.80 -13.14 -7.61
C ALA A 127 4.01 -13.59 -6.38
N HIS A 128 2.69 -13.36 -6.40
CA HIS A 128 1.82 -13.61 -5.24
C HIS A 128 1.73 -15.06 -4.78
N PHE A 129 2.26 -16.03 -5.54
CA PHE A 129 2.15 -17.45 -5.23
C PHE A 129 3.47 -18.12 -4.87
N VAL A 130 4.54 -17.37 -4.58
CA VAL A 130 5.77 -17.98 -4.03
C VAL A 130 5.48 -18.67 -2.68
N PRO A 131 6.15 -19.79 -2.34
CA PRO A 131 7.15 -20.50 -3.15
C PRO A 131 6.55 -21.53 -4.13
N LEU A 132 5.22 -21.56 -4.30
CA LEU A 132 4.57 -22.54 -5.18
C LEU A 132 4.85 -22.25 -6.66
N THR A 133 4.82 -20.97 -7.04
CA THR A 133 5.17 -20.50 -8.39
C THR A 133 5.58 -19.04 -8.37
N GLU A 134 6.48 -18.66 -9.28
CA GLU A 134 6.86 -17.27 -9.53
C GLU A 134 5.97 -16.59 -10.59
N TRP A 135 4.84 -17.21 -10.93
CA TRP A 135 3.87 -16.64 -11.84
C TRP A 135 3.33 -15.29 -11.32
N ARG A 136 3.25 -14.32 -12.23
CA ARG A 136 2.77 -12.96 -11.97
C ARG A 136 1.49 -12.75 -12.76
N PHE A 137 0.46 -12.25 -12.10
CA PHE A 137 -0.75 -11.84 -12.77
C PHE A 137 -0.52 -10.47 -13.44
N VAL A 138 -0.72 -10.42 -14.75
CA VAL A 138 -0.65 -9.19 -15.54
C VAL A 138 -2.06 -8.65 -15.67
N SER A 139 -2.38 -7.63 -14.88
CA SER A 139 -3.67 -6.95 -14.98
C SER A 139 -3.75 -6.14 -16.29
N PRO A 140 -4.94 -5.99 -16.90
CA PRO A 140 -5.15 -5.00 -17.96
C PRO A 140 -5.22 -3.54 -17.43
N VAL A 141 -5.20 -3.36 -16.11
CA VAL A 141 -5.37 -2.08 -15.43
C VAL A 141 -4.18 -1.82 -14.52
N SER A 142 -3.64 -0.59 -14.56
CA SER A 142 -2.65 -0.10 -13.61
C SER A 142 -3.26 0.92 -12.66
N TYR A 143 -2.81 0.95 -11.40
CA TYR A 143 -3.14 2.05 -10.49
C TYR A 143 -2.38 3.35 -10.79
N TRP A 144 -1.31 3.31 -11.59
CA TRP A 144 -0.45 4.47 -11.83
C TRP A 144 -0.16 4.75 -13.31
N ASP A 145 -0.07 3.74 -14.18
CA ASP A 145 0.26 3.94 -15.60
C ASP A 145 -0.93 4.52 -16.39
N PRO A 146 -0.84 5.75 -16.93
CA PRO A 146 -1.91 6.37 -17.72
C PRO A 146 -2.32 5.56 -18.96
N ARG A 147 -1.40 4.77 -19.53
CA ARG A 147 -1.68 3.91 -20.70
C ARG A 147 -2.62 2.75 -20.36
N HIS A 148 -2.74 2.43 -19.07
CA HIS A 148 -3.54 1.34 -18.52
C HIS A 148 -4.57 1.84 -17.50
N TYR A 149 -5.27 2.93 -17.83
CA TYR A 149 -6.32 3.55 -16.99
C TYR A 149 -5.87 4.11 -15.63
N GLY A 150 -4.56 4.27 -15.39
CA GLY A 150 -4.02 4.78 -14.11
C GLY A 150 -4.56 6.14 -13.68
N ASN A 151 -4.85 7.04 -14.62
CA ASN A 151 -5.47 8.33 -14.31
C ASN A 151 -6.90 8.19 -13.76
N ILE A 152 -7.66 7.20 -14.25
CA ILE A 152 -9.02 6.92 -13.77
C ILE A 152 -8.95 6.22 -12.43
N PHE A 153 -8.10 5.20 -12.31
CA PHE A 153 -7.97 4.42 -11.09
C PHE A 153 -7.40 5.22 -9.93
N SER A 154 -6.44 6.12 -10.16
CA SER A 154 -5.94 7.02 -9.11
C SER A 154 -7.03 7.96 -8.57
N LEU A 155 -7.97 8.44 -9.40
CA LEU A 155 -9.13 9.20 -8.94
C LEU A 155 -10.13 8.33 -8.16
N LEU A 156 -10.40 7.10 -8.62
CA LEU A 156 -11.25 6.15 -7.91
C LEU A 156 -10.63 5.77 -6.55
N GLU A 157 -9.32 5.57 -6.52
CA GLU A 157 -8.55 5.28 -5.32
C GLU A 157 -8.58 6.44 -4.34
N LEU A 158 -8.38 7.68 -4.82
CA LEU A 158 -8.52 8.89 -4.01
C LEU A 158 -9.93 8.98 -3.39
N ALA A 159 -10.97 8.77 -4.19
CA ALA A 159 -12.36 8.79 -3.72
C ALA A 159 -12.59 7.70 -2.65
N LEU A 160 -12.10 6.48 -2.89
CA LEU A 160 -12.15 5.38 -1.92
C LEU A 160 -11.41 5.74 -0.63
N GLY A 161 -10.19 6.27 -0.72
CA GLY A 161 -9.39 6.72 0.42
C GLY A 161 -10.12 7.75 1.27
N LEU A 162 -10.73 8.76 0.65
CA LEU A 162 -11.52 9.79 1.34
C LEU A 162 -12.76 9.19 2.04
N VAL A 163 -13.49 8.29 1.37
CA VAL A 163 -14.64 7.59 1.97
C VAL A 163 -14.20 6.77 3.18
N LEU A 164 -13.09 6.03 3.07
CA LEU A 164 -12.53 5.23 4.17
C LEU A 164 -12.09 6.10 5.34
N ILE A 165 -11.48 7.25 5.07
CA ILE A 165 -11.12 8.24 6.09
C ILE A 165 -12.36 8.75 6.81
N VAL A 166 -13.46 9.07 6.11
CA VAL A 166 -14.72 9.48 6.74
C VAL A 166 -15.31 8.37 7.61
N ILE A 167 -15.31 7.12 7.13
CA ILE A 167 -15.78 5.96 7.90
C ILE A 167 -14.95 5.82 9.19
N LEU A 168 -13.62 5.87 9.09
CA LEU A 168 -12.72 5.73 10.22
C LEU A 168 -12.81 6.93 11.18
N TRP A 169 -13.01 8.15 10.67
CA TRP A 169 -13.19 9.35 11.47
C TRP A 169 -14.43 9.29 12.36
N ARG A 170 -15.53 8.76 11.81
CA ARG A 170 -16.77 8.50 12.56
C ARG A 170 -16.58 7.39 13.59
N ARG A 171 -15.78 6.37 13.27
CA ARG A 171 -15.54 5.21 14.12
C ARG A 171 -14.57 5.48 15.28
N PHE A 172 -13.55 6.29 15.07
CA PHE A 172 -12.48 6.54 16.04
C PHE A 172 -12.49 8.00 16.53
N THR A 173 -12.75 8.16 17.82
CA THR A 173 -12.79 9.49 18.47
C THR A 173 -11.45 9.91 19.09
N ALA A 174 -10.49 9.00 19.20
CA ALA A 174 -9.19 9.26 19.80
C ALA A 174 -8.39 10.30 18.96
N ARG A 175 -7.92 11.37 19.62
CA ARG A 175 -7.18 12.47 18.97
C ARG A 175 -5.98 12.00 18.13
N PRO A 176 -5.13 11.05 18.58
CA PRO A 176 -4.01 10.59 17.76
C PRO A 176 -4.45 9.91 16.46
N VAL A 177 -5.54 9.12 16.51
CA VAL A 177 -6.07 8.47 15.30
C VAL A 177 -6.59 9.51 14.31
N ARG A 178 -7.29 10.54 14.80
CA ARG A 178 -7.74 11.65 13.95
C ARG A 178 -6.59 12.42 13.32
N ALA A 179 -5.51 12.66 14.06
CA ALA A 179 -4.30 13.28 13.51
C ALA A 179 -3.68 12.41 12.41
N LEU A 180 -3.60 11.08 12.60
CA LEU A 180 -3.13 10.15 11.57
C LEU A 180 -4.04 10.14 10.33
N LEU A 181 -5.37 10.22 10.51
CA LEU A 181 -6.30 10.31 9.39
C LEU A 181 -6.17 11.64 8.62
N LEU A 182 -5.92 12.75 9.30
CA LEU A 182 -5.59 14.02 8.63
C LEU A 182 -4.28 13.92 7.86
N PHE A 183 -3.26 13.27 8.43
CA PHE A 183 -2.01 13.01 7.72
C PHE A 183 -2.24 12.14 6.48
N ALA A 184 -3.12 11.13 6.56
CA ALA A 184 -3.50 10.33 5.40
C ALA A 184 -4.15 11.19 4.29
N VAL A 185 -4.97 12.20 4.62
CA VAL A 185 -5.49 13.15 3.62
C VAL A 185 -4.34 13.88 2.92
N LEU A 186 -3.34 14.34 3.67
CA LEU A 186 -2.18 15.03 3.10
C LEU A 186 -1.36 14.10 2.18
N ALA A 187 -1.23 12.83 2.56
CA ALA A 187 -0.53 11.82 1.75
C ALA A 187 -1.20 11.60 0.37
N TYR A 188 -2.51 11.78 0.25
CA TYR A 188 -3.19 11.80 -1.05
C TYR A 188 -3.08 13.14 -1.76
N ALA A 189 -3.20 14.26 -1.02
CA ALA A 189 -3.24 15.59 -1.61
C ALA A 189 -1.89 16.01 -2.21
N VAL A 190 -0.77 15.69 -1.56
CA VAL A 190 0.56 16.16 -1.98
C VAL A 190 0.99 15.60 -3.34
N PRO A 191 0.94 14.29 -3.60
CA PRO A 191 1.28 13.75 -4.93
C PRO A 191 0.35 14.30 -6.02
N TYR A 192 -0.95 14.37 -5.73
CA TYR A 192 -1.93 14.89 -6.70
C TYR A 192 -1.63 16.34 -7.07
N VAL A 193 -1.41 17.21 -6.09
CA VAL A 193 -1.05 18.62 -6.33
C VAL A 193 0.28 18.72 -7.09
N TRP A 194 1.29 17.94 -6.69
CA TRP A 194 2.60 17.98 -7.33
C TRP A 194 2.55 17.54 -8.80
N PHE A 195 1.95 16.39 -9.10
CA PHE A 195 1.95 15.86 -10.46
C PHE A 195 0.94 16.56 -11.37
N VAL A 196 -0.24 16.93 -10.86
CA VAL A 196 -1.31 17.51 -11.70
C VAL A 196 -1.21 19.03 -11.80
N LEU A 197 -0.91 19.73 -10.70
CA LEU A 197 -0.90 21.21 -10.67
C LEU A 197 0.49 21.82 -10.87
N LEU A 198 1.58 21.10 -10.60
CA LEU A 198 2.94 21.62 -10.78
C LEU A 198 3.70 20.93 -11.92
N GLY A 199 3.48 19.62 -12.12
CA GLY A 199 4.06 18.84 -13.22
C GLY A 199 3.39 19.07 -14.58
N GLY A 200 2.09 19.35 -14.61
CA GLY A 200 1.32 19.58 -15.84
C GLY A 200 1.59 20.89 -16.58
N HIS A 201 2.45 21.76 -16.05
CA HIS A 201 2.72 23.08 -16.63
C HIS A 201 4.16 23.30 -17.13
N SER A 202 5.07 22.34 -16.94
CA SER A 202 6.44 22.49 -17.47
C SER A 202 6.46 22.60 -19.00
N GLU A 203 5.59 21.88 -19.70
CA GLU A 203 5.49 21.97 -21.17
C GLU A 203 4.61 23.14 -21.65
N HIS A 204 3.63 23.54 -20.84
CA HIS A 204 2.72 24.63 -21.20
C HIS A 204 3.37 26.02 -21.04
N PHE A 205 4.34 26.18 -20.13
CA PHE A 205 5.13 27.41 -20.00
C PHE A 205 6.31 27.47 -20.98
N ALA A 206 6.85 26.32 -21.41
CA ALA A 206 7.90 26.27 -22.44
C ALA A 206 7.38 26.72 -23.83
N THR A 207 6.09 26.52 -24.10
CA THR A 207 5.41 26.97 -25.34
C THR A 207 4.92 28.42 -25.31
N LEU A 208 4.88 29.05 -24.13
CA LEU A 208 4.51 30.46 -23.94
C LEU A 208 5.71 31.42 -23.96
N LEU A 209 6.94 30.89 -24.00
CA LEU A 209 8.12 31.70 -24.30
C LEU A 209 8.22 31.87 -25.82
N PRO A 210 8.12 33.11 -26.34
CA PRO A 210 8.36 33.34 -27.76
C PRO A 210 9.80 32.95 -28.07
N THR A 211 9.98 31.95 -28.93
CA THR A 211 11.24 31.76 -29.65
C THR A 211 11.32 32.85 -30.71
N GLY A 212 11.89 33.99 -30.31
CA GLY A 212 12.25 35.10 -31.19
C GLY A 212 12.87 36.22 -30.34
N ALA A 213 14.10 36.66 -30.57
CA ALA A 213 14.68 36.94 -31.87
C ALA A 213 16.15 36.51 -31.99
N VAL A 214 16.46 36.03 -33.19
CA VAL A 214 17.78 36.05 -33.80
C VAL A 214 18.25 37.50 -33.93
N SER A 215 19.48 37.78 -33.47
CA SER A 215 20.51 38.52 -34.22
C SER A 215 21.85 38.38 -33.52
#